data_AF-A0A812R1G4-F1
#
_entry.id   AF-A0A812R1G4-F1
#
_cell.length_a   1.000
_cell.length_b   1.000
_cell.length_c   1.000
_cell.angle_alpha   90.00
_cell.angle_beta   90.00
_cell.angle_gamma   90.00
#
_symmetry.space_group_name_H-M   'P 1'
#
loop_
_entity.id
_entity.type
_entity.pdbx_description
1 polymer ?
#
loop_
_entity_poly.entity_id
_entity_poly.type
_entity_poly.pdbx_seq_one_letter_code
_entity_poly.pdbx_strand_id
1 'polypeptide(L)'
;MAQPVHALWGLPEKRTKGTPPKCFNIASRVQKSSIEQPLSCRVHPVTVLKILDAYVRRPAGATRTIGTLLGWISEGSAVDITDSFPVPHKDTEEGVAIDQDYHKSMLELRQKVSPREVVVGWFSTGDEINATSAVIHAFYCKK
;
A
#
# COMPACT_ATOMS: atom_id res chain seq x y z
N MET A 1 45.36 -48.13 -2.82
CA MET A 1 45.04 -47.38 -1.59
C MET A 1 44.05 -46.28 -1.97
N ALA A 2 42.81 -46.40 -1.51
CA ALA A 2 41.78 -45.36 -1.47
C ALA A 2 42.19 -44.31 -0.40
N GLN A 3 41.82 -43.03 -0.41
CA GLN A 3 40.51 -42.38 -0.58
C GLN A 3 40.70 -40.86 -0.87
N PRO A 4 39.61 -40.07 -1.10
CA PRO A 4 39.57 -38.89 -1.98
C PRO A 4 39.28 -37.56 -1.23
N VAL A 5 38.65 -36.60 -1.93
CA VAL A 5 37.96 -35.35 -1.50
C VAL A 5 38.80 -34.06 -1.51
N HIS A 6 38.32 -32.90 -1.96
CA HIS A 6 36.94 -32.39 -1.97
C HIS A 6 36.77 -31.31 -3.05
N ALA A 7 35.64 -31.35 -3.77
CA ALA A 7 35.20 -30.25 -4.62
C ALA A 7 34.91 -29.02 -3.76
N LEU A 8 35.43 -27.85 -4.17
CA LEU A 8 35.13 -26.55 -3.56
C LEU A 8 33.83 -26.01 -4.16
N TRP A 9 32.72 -26.71 -3.91
CA TRP A 9 31.36 -26.21 -4.13
C TRP A 9 30.66 -26.18 -2.79
N GLY A 10 30.34 -24.98 -2.30
CA GLY A 10 29.64 -24.80 -1.03
C GLY A 10 30.23 -23.71 -0.13
N LEU A 11 30.07 -22.45 -0.52
CA LEU A 11 29.91 -21.38 0.46
C LEU A 11 28.42 -21.01 0.47
N PRO A 12 27.70 -21.13 1.60
CA PRO A 12 26.36 -20.59 1.68
C PRO A 12 26.46 -19.08 1.60
N GLU A 13 25.94 -18.51 0.51
CA GLU A 13 25.67 -17.09 0.40
C GLU A 13 24.71 -16.72 1.54
N LYS A 14 25.23 -16.10 2.60
CA LYS A 14 24.39 -15.53 3.66
C LYS A 14 23.62 -14.37 3.05
N ARG A 15 22.49 -14.69 2.42
CA ARG A 15 21.44 -13.71 2.11
C ARG A 15 20.84 -13.30 3.45
N THR A 16 21.43 -12.29 4.08
CA THR A 16 20.79 -11.59 5.19
C THR A 16 19.47 -11.08 4.66
N LYS A 17 18.38 -11.76 5.02
CA LYS A 17 17.03 -11.28 4.77
C LYS A 17 16.94 -9.91 5.41
N GLY A 18 16.97 -8.86 4.59
CA GLY A 18 16.62 -7.52 5.02
C GLY A 18 15.26 -7.64 5.71
N THR A 19 15.19 -7.18 6.95
CA THR A 19 13.92 -7.09 7.66
C THR A 19 12.99 -6.26 6.78
N PRO A 20 11.78 -6.73 6.44
CA PRO A 20 10.86 -5.89 5.69
C PRO A 20 10.68 -4.59 6.47
N PRO A 21 10.67 -3.43 5.80
CA PRO A 21 10.45 -2.17 6.48
C PRO A 21 9.14 -2.30 7.26
N LYS A 22 9.22 -2.10 8.58
CA LYS A 22 8.05 -2.08 9.46
C LYS A 22 7.05 -1.10 8.84
N CYS A 23 5.87 -1.60 8.50
CA CYS A 23 4.78 -0.82 7.91
C CYS A 23 4.62 0.48 8.70
N PHE A 24 4.71 1.59 7.98
CA PHE A 24 4.95 2.90 8.57
C PHE A 24 3.64 3.54 9.00
N ASN A 25 3.52 3.84 10.30
CA ASN A 25 2.48 4.71 10.81
C ASN A 25 2.91 6.16 10.55
N ILE A 26 2.28 6.83 9.58
CA ILE A 26 2.55 8.23 9.19
C ILE A 26 2.51 9.17 10.41
N ALA A 27 1.62 8.91 11.37
CA ALA A 27 1.49 9.69 12.60
C ALA A 27 2.65 9.51 13.61
N SER A 28 3.41 8.41 13.52
CA SER A 28 4.39 8.05 14.57
C SER A 28 5.80 8.61 14.35
N ARG A 29 6.12 9.12 13.16
CA ARG A 29 7.43 9.77 12.88
C ARG A 29 7.41 11.28 13.04
N VAL A 30 6.23 11.86 13.24
CA VAL A 30 6.11 13.24 13.70
C VAL A 30 6.56 13.21 15.16
N GLN A 31 7.79 13.68 15.43
CA GLN A 31 8.18 14.03 16.79
C GLN A 31 7.05 14.88 17.36
N LYS A 32 6.72 14.68 18.64
CA LYS A 32 5.72 15.45 19.39
C LYS A 32 6.20 16.90 19.56
N SER A 33 6.41 17.61 18.46
CA SER A 33 6.51 19.05 18.35
C SER A 33 5.14 19.51 17.90
N SER A 34 4.50 20.36 18.70
CA SER A 34 3.15 20.90 18.48
C SER A 34 3.04 21.84 17.28
N ILE A 35 3.77 21.58 16.21
CA ILE A 35 3.70 22.25 14.92
C ILE A 35 3.50 21.13 13.89
N GLU A 36 2.27 20.98 13.39
CA GLU A 36 1.98 20.12 12.24
C GLU A 36 2.78 20.64 11.05
N GLN A 37 3.93 20.03 10.74
CA GLN A 37 4.58 20.34 9.48
C GLN A 37 3.67 19.80 8.36
N PRO A 38 3.29 20.66 7.38
CA PRO A 38 2.40 20.23 6.32
C PRO A 38 3.05 19.10 5.52
N LEU A 39 2.39 17.93 5.49
CA LEU A 39 2.79 16.82 4.64
C LEU A 39 2.64 17.25 3.17
N SER A 40 3.72 17.14 2.40
CA SER A 40 3.70 17.46 0.97
C SER A 40 3.42 16.21 0.15
N CYS A 41 2.26 16.11 -0.48
CA CYS A 41 1.90 14.95 -1.31
C CYS A 41 2.14 15.24 -2.79
N ARG A 42 2.89 14.37 -3.46
CA ARG A 42 3.11 14.41 -4.92
C ARG A 42 2.47 13.18 -5.55
N VAL A 43 1.49 13.41 -6.42
CA VAL A 43 0.76 12.33 -7.10
C VAL A 43 1.27 12.17 -8.52
N HIS A 44 1.72 10.97 -8.87
CA HIS A 44 2.09 10.66 -10.24
C HIS A 44 0.82 10.55 -11.12
N PRO A 45 0.80 11.09 -12.35
CA PRO A 45 -0.38 11.05 -13.22
C PRO A 45 -0.92 9.63 -13.48
N VAL A 46 -0.03 8.63 -13.50
CA VAL A 46 -0.41 7.21 -13.66
C VAL A 46 -1.37 6.76 -12.57
N THR A 47 -1.20 7.21 -11.33
CA THR A 47 -2.07 6.88 -10.20
C THR A 47 -3.49 7.38 -10.46
N VAL A 48 -3.63 8.61 -10.95
CA VAL A 48 -4.93 9.21 -11.27
C VAL A 48 -5.62 8.46 -12.40
N LEU A 49 -4.88 8.14 -13.47
CA LEU A 49 -5.41 7.35 -14.59
C LEU A 49 -5.90 5.97 -14.14
N LYS A 50 -5.18 5.30 -13.24
CA LYS A 50 -5.59 4.00 -12.69
C LYS A 50 -6.83 4.10 -11.81
N ILE A 51 -7.00 5.19 -11.05
CA ILE A 51 -8.21 5.43 -10.25
C ILE A 51 -9.43 5.61 -11.17
N LEU A 52 -9.28 6.41 -12.24
CA LEU A 52 -10.34 6.64 -13.23
C LEU A 52 -10.70 5.34 -13.97
N ASP A 53 -9.70 4.60 -14.42
CA ASP A 53 -9.86 3.29 -15.07
C ASP A 53 -10.56 2.28 -14.14
N ALA A 54 -10.21 2.27 -12.86
CA ALA A 54 -10.88 1.45 -11.86
C ALA A 54 -12.36 1.84 -11.67
N TYR A 55 -12.67 3.14 -11.67
CA TYR A 55 -14.06 3.62 -11.59
C TYR A 55 -14.89 3.22 -12.81
N VAL A 56 -14.33 3.34 -14.02
CA VAL A 56 -15.02 2.97 -15.26
C VAL A 56 -15.31 1.48 -15.31
N ARG A 57 -14.40 0.63 -14.82
CA ARG A 57 -14.55 -0.83 -14.81
C ARG A 57 -15.22 -1.40 -13.56
N ARG A 58 -15.75 -0.56 -12.68
CA ARG A 58 -16.43 -1.02 -11.47
C ARG A 58 -17.62 -1.93 -11.81
N PRO A 59 -17.96 -2.89 -10.94
CA PRO A 59 -19.11 -3.78 -11.18
C PRO A 59 -20.42 -2.99 -11.26
N ALA A 60 -21.35 -3.48 -12.07
CA ALA A 60 -22.69 -2.89 -12.18
C ALA A 60 -23.36 -2.84 -10.79
N GLY A 61 -23.90 -1.68 -10.43
CA GLY A 61 -24.51 -1.43 -9.12
C GLY A 61 -23.55 -0.86 -8.07
N ALA A 62 -22.23 -0.84 -8.31
CA ALA A 62 -21.31 -0.13 -7.42
C ALA A 62 -21.35 1.38 -7.70
N THR A 63 -21.58 2.17 -6.65
CA THR A 63 -21.62 3.64 -6.71
C THR A 63 -20.22 4.24 -6.66
N ARG A 64 -19.30 3.59 -5.92
CA ARG A 64 -17.91 3.99 -5.78
C ARG A 64 -16.93 2.83 -5.92
N THR A 65 -15.67 3.20 -6.12
CA THR A 65 -14.50 2.33 -6.12
C THR A 65 -13.53 2.77 -5.04
N ILE A 66 -13.11 1.81 -4.21
CA ILE A 66 -12.11 2.00 -3.16
C ILE A 66 -10.83 1.31 -3.59
N GLY A 67 -9.69 1.88 -3.26
CA GLY A 67 -8.41 1.23 -3.48
C GLY A 67 -7.28 1.73 -2.61
N THR A 68 -6.13 1.11 -2.79
CA THR A 68 -4.90 1.37 -2.05
C THR A 68 -3.99 2.28 -2.87
N LEU A 69 -3.37 3.26 -2.21
CA LEU A 69 -2.31 4.11 -2.76
C LEU A 69 -0.96 3.57 -2.35
N LEU A 70 -0.05 3.47 -3.32
CA LEU A 70 1.30 3.00 -3.16
C LEU A 70 2.30 4.09 -3.48
N GLY A 71 3.44 4.02 -2.82
CA GLY A 71 4.46 5.05 -2.94
C GLY A 71 5.57 4.89 -1.93
N TRP A 72 6.28 5.99 -1.69
CA TRP A 72 7.28 6.06 -0.63
C TRP A 72 7.26 7.44 0.03
N ILE A 73 7.82 7.48 1.24
CA ILE A 73 7.99 8.71 1.99
C ILE A 73 9.44 9.15 1.82
N SER A 74 9.61 10.31 1.20
CA SER A 74 10.90 10.96 1.00
C SER A 74 11.30 11.77 2.25
N GLU A 75 12.58 12.14 2.32
CA GLU A 75 13.07 13.03 3.38
C GLU A 75 12.32 14.38 3.34
N GLY A 76 12.05 14.96 4.52
CA GLY A 76 11.33 16.24 4.62
C GLY A 76 9.80 16.13 4.54
N SER A 77 9.19 15.04 5.01
CA SER A 77 7.72 14.88 5.12
C SER A 77 6.99 14.95 3.78
N ALA A 78 7.66 14.55 2.69
CA ALA A 78 7.07 14.44 1.37
C ALA A 78 6.64 13.00 1.06
N VAL A 79 5.43 12.81 0.55
CA VAL A 79 4.88 11.51 0.15
C VAL A 79 4.76 11.48 -1.37
N ASP A 80 5.52 10.59 -2.02
CA ASP A 80 5.42 10.33 -3.45
C ASP A 80 4.43 9.18 -3.67
N ILE A 81 3.30 9.47 -4.30
CA ILE A 81 2.26 8.50 -4.63
C ILE A 81 2.46 8.08 -6.08
N THR A 82 3.12 6.95 -6.27
CA THR A 82 3.59 6.48 -7.58
C THR A 82 2.65 5.52 -8.26
N ASP A 83 1.83 4.81 -7.49
CA ASP A 83 0.93 3.82 -8.04
C ASP A 83 -0.33 3.60 -7.17
N SER A 84 -1.30 2.89 -7.72
CA SER A 84 -2.52 2.52 -7.01
C SER A 84 -3.12 1.20 -7.51
N PHE A 85 -3.97 0.58 -6.70
CA PHE A 85 -4.80 -0.55 -7.15
C PHE A 85 -6.17 -0.57 -6.45
N PRO A 86 -7.25 -0.92 -7.17
CA PRO A 86 -8.56 -1.08 -6.55
C PRO A 86 -8.59 -2.32 -5.66
N VAL A 87 -9.38 -2.26 -4.59
CA VAL A 87 -9.63 -3.39 -3.70
C VAL A 87 -11.10 -3.79 -3.81
N PRO A 88 -11.41 -5.08 -4.04
CA PRO A 88 -12.77 -5.58 -3.98
C PRO A 88 -13.40 -5.22 -2.64
N HIS A 89 -14.56 -4.59 -2.70
CA HIS A 89 -15.30 -4.18 -1.52
C HIS A 89 -16.80 -4.35 -1.76
N LYS A 90 -17.55 -4.48 -0.66
CA LYS A 90 -19.01 -4.45 -0.64
C LYS A 90 -19.43 -3.28 0.23
N ASP A 91 -20.18 -2.37 -0.39
CA ASP A 91 -20.73 -1.19 0.26
C ASP A 91 -22.20 -1.44 0.58
N THR A 92 -22.57 -1.35 1.85
CA THR A 92 -23.94 -1.47 2.34
C THR A 92 -24.27 -0.28 3.23
N GLU A 93 -25.56 -0.05 3.50
CA GLU A 93 -26.00 1.01 4.41
C GLU A 93 -25.42 0.87 5.83
N GLU A 94 -25.14 -0.38 6.24
CA GLU A 94 -24.62 -0.75 7.55
C GLU A 94 -23.08 -0.64 7.65
N GLY A 95 -22.37 -0.63 6.52
CA GLY A 95 -20.92 -0.56 6.53
C GLY A 95 -20.23 -0.95 5.22
N VAL A 96 -18.90 -1.06 5.29
CA VAL A 96 -18.06 -1.47 4.15
C VAL A 96 -17.22 -2.67 4.54
N ALA A 97 -17.31 -3.73 3.72
CA ALA A 97 -16.46 -4.89 3.81
C ALA A 97 -15.37 -4.83 2.73
N ILE A 98 -14.10 -4.91 3.13
CA ILE A 98 -12.94 -4.92 2.25
C ILE A 98 -12.35 -6.34 2.22
N ASP A 99 -12.02 -6.85 1.04
CA ASP A 99 -11.31 -8.12 0.90
C ASP A 99 -9.83 -7.97 1.31
N GLN A 100 -9.52 -8.39 2.54
CA GLN A 100 -8.18 -8.28 3.10
C GLN A 100 -7.17 -9.26 2.47
N ASP A 101 -7.64 -10.42 2.02
CA ASP A 101 -6.78 -11.45 1.46
C ASP A 101 -6.35 -11.07 0.05
N TYR A 102 -7.27 -10.49 -0.73
CA TYR A 102 -6.94 -9.84 -1.98
C TYR A 102 -5.94 -8.70 -1.78
N HIS A 103 -6.19 -7.82 -0.82
CA HIS A 103 -5.30 -6.69 -0.54
C HIS A 103 -3.87 -7.15 -0.22
N LYS A 104 -3.70 -8.13 0.67
CA LYS A 104 -2.39 -8.70 1.02
C LYS A 104 -1.71 -9.33 -0.19
N SER A 105 -2.42 -10.20 -0.91
CA SER A 105 -1.87 -10.90 -2.08
C SER A 105 -1.45 -9.92 -3.18
N MET A 106 -2.26 -8.90 -3.45
CA MET A 106 -1.96 -7.88 -4.45
C MET A 106 -0.78 -7.00 -4.04
N LEU A 107 -0.69 -6.64 -2.76
CA LEU A 107 0.45 -5.90 -2.22
C LEU A 107 1.74 -6.69 -2.37
N GLU A 108 1.74 -7.98 -2.01
CA GLU A 108 2.90 -8.87 -2.18
C GLU A 108 3.35 -8.97 -3.64
N LEU A 109 2.41 -9.08 -4.58
CA LEU A 109 2.71 -9.09 -6.00
C LEU A 109 3.33 -7.77 -6.46
N ARG A 110 2.82 -6.63 -5.98
CA ARG A 110 3.38 -5.33 -6.35
C ARG A 110 4.78 -5.14 -5.79
N GLN A 111 5.03 -5.58 -4.56
CA GLN A 111 6.35 -5.53 -3.93
C GLN A 111 7.39 -6.40 -4.65
N LYS A 112 6.99 -7.46 -5.37
CA LYS A 112 7.91 -8.22 -6.23
C LYS A 112 8.42 -7.40 -7.43
N VAL A 113 7.60 -6.47 -7.93
CA VAL A 113 7.95 -5.61 -9.07
C VAL A 113 8.66 -4.34 -8.59
N SER A 114 8.15 -3.73 -7.52
CA SER A 114 8.71 -2.52 -6.92
C SER A 114 8.86 -2.71 -5.40
N PRO A 115 10.00 -3.23 -4.93
CA PRO A 115 10.21 -3.51 -3.49
C PRO A 115 10.26 -2.26 -2.61
N ARG A 116 10.41 -1.08 -3.21
CA ARG A 116 10.46 0.21 -2.50
C ARG A 116 9.07 0.76 -2.20
N GLU A 117 8.05 0.30 -2.91
CA GLU A 117 6.68 0.77 -2.71
C GLU A 117 6.07 0.19 -1.43
N VAL A 118 5.49 1.08 -0.64
CA VAL A 118 4.72 0.79 0.55
C VAL A 118 3.32 1.37 0.42
N VAL A 119 2.39 0.88 1.24
CA VAL A 119 1.08 1.51 1.38
C VAL A 119 1.25 2.88 2.02
N VAL A 120 0.87 3.93 1.29
CA VAL A 120 0.94 5.33 1.74
C VAL A 120 -0.45 5.91 2.03
N GLY A 121 -1.50 5.22 1.62
CA GLY A 121 -2.88 5.63 1.89
C GLY A 121 -3.89 4.82 1.09
N TRP A 122 -5.07 5.42 0.93
CA TRP A 122 -6.18 4.85 0.19
C TRP A 122 -6.91 5.93 -0.59
N PHE A 123 -7.69 5.51 -1.58
CA PHE A 123 -8.56 6.41 -2.34
C PHE A 123 -9.98 5.86 -2.37
N SER A 124 -10.92 6.77 -2.54
CA SER A 124 -12.30 6.48 -2.91
C SER A 124 -12.68 7.37 -4.08
N THR A 125 -13.63 6.91 -4.87
CA THR A 125 -14.27 7.70 -5.93
C THR A 125 -15.69 8.06 -5.49
N GLY A 126 -16.27 9.11 -6.07
CA GLY A 126 -17.57 9.66 -5.69
C GLY A 126 -17.47 11.06 -5.08
N ASP A 127 -18.60 11.76 -5.06
CA ASP A 127 -18.65 13.18 -4.72
C ASP A 127 -18.82 13.45 -3.22
N GLU A 128 -19.20 12.43 -2.44
CA GLU A 128 -19.50 12.58 -1.01
C GLU A 128 -18.63 11.69 -0.11
N ILE A 129 -18.22 12.25 1.03
CA ILE A 129 -17.55 11.52 2.10
C ILE A 129 -18.62 10.99 3.05
N ASN A 130 -18.93 9.70 2.93
CA ASN A 130 -19.97 9.05 3.72
C ASN A 130 -19.43 8.59 5.09
N ALA A 131 -20.33 8.30 6.04
CA ALA A 131 -19.96 7.74 7.36
C ALA A 131 -19.13 6.45 7.24
N THR A 132 -19.37 5.66 6.20
CA THR A 132 -18.61 4.46 5.84
C THR A 132 -17.12 4.74 5.54
N SER A 133 -16.79 5.97 5.10
CA SER A 133 -15.40 6.39 4.83
C SER A 133 -14.55 6.39 6.09
N ALA A 134 -15.13 6.65 7.26
CA ALA A 134 -14.43 6.58 8.55
C ALA A 134 -14.00 5.14 8.90
N VAL A 135 -14.84 4.15 8.57
CA VAL A 135 -14.53 2.73 8.78
C VAL A 135 -13.35 2.30 7.90
N ILE A 136 -13.36 2.72 6.64
CA ILE A 136 -12.26 2.46 5.70
C ILE A 136 -10.97 3.14 6.18
N HIS A 137 -11.06 4.40 6.62
CA HIS A 137 -9.92 5.11 7.17
C HIS A 137 -9.34 4.39 8.38
N ALA A 138 -10.18 3.95 9.32
CA ALA A 138 -9.75 3.17 10.49
C ALA A 138 -9.06 1.86 10.10
N PHE A 139 -9.51 1.18 9.04
CA PHE A 139 -8.85 -0.01 8.50
C PHE A 139 -7.42 0.28 8.04
N TYR A 140 -7.21 1.35 7.25
CA TYR A 140 -5.87 1.73 6.78
C TYR A 140 -4.97 2.35 7.86
N CYS A 141 -5.54 2.86 8.95
CA CYS A 141 -4.78 3.32 10.12
C CYS A 141 -4.28 2.17 11.01
N LYS A 142 -4.92 1.00 10.93
CA LYS A 142 -4.60 -0.15 11.79
C LYS A 142 -3.30 -0.81 11.33
N LYS A 143 -2.41 -1.10 12.29
CA LYS A 143 -1.11 -1.75 12.07
C LYS A 143 -1.23 -3.23 11.72
#